data_AF-A0A8T4KWW5-F1
#
_entry.id   AF-A0A8T4KWW5-F1
#
_cell.length_a   1.000
_cell.length_b   1.000
_cell.length_c   1.000
_cell.angle_alpha   90.00
_cell.angle_beta   90.00
_cell.angle_gamma   90.00
#
_symmetry.space_group_name_H-M   'P 1'
#
loop_
_entity.id
_entity.type
_entity.pdbx_description
1 polymer ?
#
loop_
_entity_poly.entity_id
_entity_poly.type
_entity_poly.pdbx_seq_one_letter_code
_entity_poly.pdbx_strand_id
1 'polypeptide(L)'
;MDPLYIGIFGSALFIIAWLYETWEEVYKHKMQIDLKFAFVDLAGVVAIMIYSYLINSAIFFYLNVIIAIFIVFEVGYSELVLKKKKRPRSSK
;
A
#
# COMPACT_ATOMS: atom_id res chain seq x y z
N MET A 1 -5.98 -29.21 2.26
CA MET A 1 -5.01 -28.24 2.82
C MET A 1 -5.71 -27.46 3.92
N ASP A 2 -5.01 -27.16 5.01
CA ASP A 2 -5.55 -26.34 6.10
C ASP A 2 -5.90 -24.93 5.56
N PRO A 3 -7.10 -24.38 5.82
CA PRO A 3 -7.46 -23.00 5.48
C PRO A 3 -6.42 -21.97 5.92
N LEU A 4 -5.70 -22.22 7.02
CA LEU A 4 -4.61 -21.37 7.50
C LEU A 4 -3.48 -21.27 6.47
N TYR A 5 -3.04 -22.39 5.90
CA TYR A 5 -1.95 -22.39 4.90
C TYR A 5 -2.37 -21.68 3.61
N ILE A 6 -3.64 -21.84 3.21
CA ILE A 6 -4.19 -21.13 2.04
C ILE A 6 -4.19 -19.62 2.29
N GLY A 7 -4.63 -19.19 3.48
CA GLY A 7 -4.64 -17.77 3.85
C GLY A 7 -3.24 -17.17 3.90
N ILE A 8 -2.27 -17.87 4.47
CA ILE A 8 -0.86 -17.42 4.52
C ILE A 8 -0.29 -17.32 3.11
N PHE A 9 -0.47 -18.34 2.29
CA PHE A 9 0.04 -18.36 0.93
C PHE A 9 -0.57 -17.24 0.07
N GLY A 10 -1.89 -17.06 0.14
CA GLY A 10 -2.58 -15.96 -0.53
C GLY A 10 -2.07 -14.59 -0.08
N SER A 11 -1.90 -14.39 1.22
CA SER A 11 -1.37 -13.13 1.78
C SER A 11 0.05 -12.86 1.31
N ALA A 12 0.91 -13.88 1.25
CA ALA A 12 2.27 -13.75 0.75
C ALA A 12 2.29 -13.34 -0.72
N LEU A 13 1.44 -13.93 -1.56
CA LEU A 13 1.32 -13.55 -2.97
C LEU A 13 0.89 -12.09 -3.13
N PHE A 14 -0.09 -11.63 -2.35
CA PHE A 14 -0.52 -10.23 -2.35
C PHE A 14 0.62 -9.28 -1.97
N ILE A 15 1.35 -9.59 -0.90
CA ILE A 15 2.48 -8.75 -0.45
C ILE A 15 3.59 -8.71 -1.50
N ILE A 16 3.92 -9.84 -2.14
CA ILE A 16 4.95 -9.90 -3.18
C ILE A 16 4.54 -9.10 -4.42
N ALA A 17 3.28 -9.23 -4.86
CA ALA A 17 2.76 -8.49 -6.00
C ALA A 17 2.84 -6.98 -5.74
N TRP A 18 2.42 -6.54 -4.54
CA TRP A 18 2.49 -5.13 -4.16
C TRP A 18 3.94 -4.65 -4.06
N LEU A 19 4.82 -5.41 -3.42
CA LEU A 19 6.25 -5.07 -3.34
C LEU A 19 6.88 -4.85 -4.72
N TYR A 20 6.51 -5.68 -5.70
CA TYR A 20 7.00 -5.53 -7.08
C TYR A 20 6.47 -4.24 -7.73
N GLU A 21 5.17 -3.97 -7.60
CA GLU A 21 4.53 -2.76 -8.12
C GLU A 21 5.14 -1.50 -7.51
N THR A 22 5.18 -1.40 -6.17
CA THR A 22 5.78 -0.27 -5.47
C THR A 22 7.25 -0.09 -5.86
N TRP A 23 8.02 -1.18 -5.98
CA TRP A 23 9.42 -1.09 -6.40
C TRP A 23 9.56 -0.54 -7.83
N GLU A 24 8.75 -1.02 -8.77
CA GLU A 24 8.77 -0.56 -10.15
C GLU A 24 8.42 0.94 -10.25
N GLU A 25 7.42 1.40 -9.50
CA GLU A 25 7.01 2.80 -9.46
C GLU A 25 8.08 3.71 -8.84
N VAL A 26 8.68 3.27 -7.73
CA VAL A 26 9.77 3.98 -7.04
C VAL A 26 10.99 4.06 -7.96
N TYR A 27 11.40 2.95 -8.58
CA TYR A 27 12.57 2.89 -9.45
C TYR A 27 12.40 3.75 -10.70
N LYS A 28 11.22 3.72 -11.33
CA LYS A 28 10.93 4.53 -12.52
C LYS A 28 10.65 6.00 -12.20
N HIS A 29 10.53 6.38 -10.93
CA HIS A 29 10.12 7.72 -10.48
C HIS A 29 8.81 8.20 -11.14
N LYS A 30 7.93 7.26 -11.48
CA LYS A 30 6.65 7.52 -12.16
C LYS A 30 5.45 7.51 -11.23
N MET A 31 5.71 7.33 -9.94
CA MET A 31 4.72 7.22 -8.88
C MET A 31 3.88 8.50 -8.74
N GLN A 32 2.75 8.51 -9.44
CA GLN A 32 1.73 9.56 -9.37
C GLN A 32 0.49 8.93 -8.73
N ILE A 33 0.53 8.86 -7.40
CA ILE A 33 -0.61 8.37 -6.63
C ILE A 33 -1.71 9.44 -6.71
N ASP A 34 -2.88 9.07 -7.22
CA ASP A 34 -4.08 9.89 -7.05
C ASP A 34 -4.48 9.85 -5.57
N LEU A 35 -4.31 10.98 -4.88
CA LEU A 35 -4.65 11.10 -3.45
C LEU A 35 -6.11 10.72 -3.15
N LYS A 36 -7.03 10.92 -4.10
CA LYS A 36 -8.42 10.51 -3.93
C LYS A 36 -8.54 8.99 -3.92
N PHE A 37 -7.84 8.32 -4.83
CA PHE A 37 -7.78 6.86 -4.89
C PHE A 37 -7.16 6.30 -3.60
N ALA A 38 -6.01 6.82 -3.19
CA ALA A 38 -5.34 6.37 -1.96
C ALA A 38 -6.21 6.56 -0.70
N PHE A 39 -7.00 7.62 -0.63
CA PHE A 39 -7.91 7.83 0.49
C PHE A 39 -9.06 6.81 0.52
N VAL A 40 -9.66 6.52 -0.64
CA VAL A 40 -10.70 5.50 -0.77
C VAL A 40 -10.14 4.12 -0.44
N ASP A 41 -8.95 3.81 -0.94
CA ASP A 41 -8.27 2.54 -0.69
C ASP A 41 -7.97 2.36 0.80
N LEU A 42 -7.38 3.38 1.45
CA LEU A 42 -7.13 3.35 2.89
C LEU A 42 -8.43 3.16 3.71
N ALA A 43 -9.54 3.80 3.31
CA ALA A 43 -10.82 3.62 3.96
C ALA A 43 -11.35 2.17 3.81
N GLY A 44 -11.20 1.59 2.63
CA GLY A 44 -11.54 0.18 2.37
C GLY A 44 -10.72 -0.78 3.23
N VAL A 45 -9.42 -0.56 3.30
CA VAL A 45 -8.49 -1.36 4.11
C VAL A 45 -8.84 -1.28 5.59
N VAL A 46 -9.14 -0.07 6.12
CA VAL A 46 -9.59 0.10 7.50
C VAL A 46 -10.90 -0.64 7.76
N ALA A 47 -11.86 -0.59 6.82
CA ALA A 47 -13.11 -1.33 6.95
C ALA A 47 -12.87 -2.85 6.99
N ILE A 48 -11.97 -3.38 6.14
CA ILE A 48 -11.60 -4.79 6.15
C ILE A 48 -10.87 -5.17 7.44
N MET A 49 -10.01 -4.31 7.99
CA MET A 49 -9.37 -4.55 9.29
C MET A 49 -10.40 -4.69 10.41
N ILE A 50 -11.37 -3.77 10.49
CA ILE A 50 -12.44 -3.82 11.47
C ILE A 50 -13.25 -5.11 11.31
N TYR A 51 -13.65 -5.44 10.08
CA TYR A 51 -14.38 -6.67 9.80
C TYR A 51 -13.58 -7.92 10.19
N SER A 52 -12.30 -7.97 9.83
CA SER A 52 -11.39 -9.07 10.14
C SER A 52 -11.23 -9.28 11.63
N TYR A 53 -11.17 -8.19 12.40
CA TYR A 53 -11.17 -8.23 13.85
C TYR A 53 -12.47 -8.84 14.41
N LEU A 54 -13.64 -8.44 13.88
CA LEU A 54 -14.94 -8.97 14.30
C LEU A 54 -15.08 -10.48 14.05
N ILE A 55 -14.53 -10.99 12.95
CA ILE A 55 -14.55 -12.43 12.64
C ILE A 55 -13.35 -13.20 13.21
N ASN A 56 -12.51 -12.57 14.04
CA ASN A 56 -11.27 -13.14 14.59
C ASN A 56 -10.31 -13.70 13.54
N SER A 57 -10.28 -13.11 12.34
CA SER A 57 -9.36 -13.51 11.28
C SER A 57 -8.05 -12.74 11.37
N ALA A 58 -7.07 -13.34 12.04
CA ALA A 58 -5.73 -12.76 12.19
C ALA A 58 -5.05 -12.52 10.84
N ILE A 59 -5.20 -13.44 9.87
CA ILE A 59 -4.54 -13.37 8.57
C ILE A 59 -4.99 -12.12 7.81
N PHE A 60 -6.30 -11.93 7.64
CA PHE A 60 -6.82 -10.75 6.92
C PHE A 60 -6.52 -9.46 7.68
N PHE A 61 -6.55 -9.49 9.02
CA PHE A 61 -6.18 -8.32 9.82
C PHE A 61 -4.72 -7.89 9.54
N TYR A 62 -3.76 -8.80 9.68
CA TYR A 62 -2.34 -8.48 9.47
C TYR A 62 -2.03 -8.12 8.01
N LEU A 63 -2.65 -8.81 7.04
CA LEU A 63 -2.52 -8.46 5.63
C LEU A 63 -2.94 -7.00 5.39
N ASN A 64 -4.10 -6.60 5.92
CA ASN A 64 -4.60 -5.25 5.72
C ASN A 64 -3.81 -4.19 6.50
N VAL A 65 -3.21 -4.53 7.64
CA VAL A 65 -2.23 -3.65 8.32
C VAL A 65 -1.02 -3.38 7.41
N ILE A 66 -0.47 -4.42 6.78
CA ILE A 66 0.67 -4.28 5.86
C ILE A 66 0.30 -3.42 4.65
N ILE A 67 -0.88 -3.67 4.08
CA ILE A 67 -1.43 -2.88 2.97
C ILE A 67 -1.57 -1.40 3.35
N ALA A 68 -2.13 -1.09 4.52
CA ALA A 68 -2.26 0.29 4.98
C ALA A 68 -0.90 0.99 5.09
N ILE A 69 0.14 0.29 5.52
CA ILE A 69 1.52 0.80 5.58
C ILE A 69 2.03 1.11 4.16
N PHE A 70 1.79 0.23 3.18
CA PHE A 70 2.15 0.49 1.78
C PHE A 70 1.47 1.76 1.27
N ILE A 71 0.15 1.89 1.40
CA ILE A 71 -0.59 3.07 0.92
C ILE A 71 -0.02 4.37 1.53
N VAL A 72 0.24 4.38 2.83
CA VAL A 72 0.83 5.55 3.51
C VAL A 72 2.23 5.85 3.01
N PHE A 73 3.07 4.83 2.83
CA PHE A 73 4.40 4.97 2.25
C PHE A 73 4.33 5.55 0.84
N GLU A 74 3.43 5.04 0.02
CA GLU A 74 3.28 5.42 -1.38
C GLU A 74 2.84 6.87 -1.55
N VAL A 75 1.83 7.29 -0.78
CA VAL A 75 1.38 8.69 -0.70
C VAL A 75 2.52 9.60 -0.22
N GLY A 76 3.21 9.20 0.86
CA GLY A 76 4.32 9.98 1.42
C GLY A 76 5.48 10.14 0.43
N TYR A 77 5.83 9.08 -0.28
CA TYR A 77 6.88 9.10 -1.30
C TYR A 77 6.49 9.98 -2.49
N SER A 78 5.26 9.84 -3.00
CA SER A 78 4.75 10.66 -4.12
C SER A 78 4.78 12.15 -3.77
N GLU A 79 4.34 12.54 -2.58
CA GLU A 79 4.40 13.93 -2.08
C GLU A 79 5.83 14.48 -2.04
N LEU A 80 6.80 13.68 -1.54
CA LEU A 80 8.21 14.09 -1.48
C LEU A 80 8.82 14.27 -2.87
N VAL A 81 8.51 13.37 -3.81
CA VAL A 81 9.02 13.44 -5.19
C VAL A 81 8.38 14.60 -5.95
N LEU A 82 7.07 14.81 -5.83
CA LEU A 82 6.35 15.93 -6.45
C LEU A 82 6.83 17.29 -5.91
N LYS A 83 7.09 17.40 -4.60
CA LYS A 83 7.70 18.60 -4.00
C LYS A 83 9.11 18.88 -4.52
N LYS A 84 9.93 17.85 -4.74
CA LYS A 84 11.25 18.00 -5.38
C LYS A 84 11.14 18.48 -6.83
N LYS A 85 10.15 18.01 -7.59
CA LYS A 85 9.94 18.39 -9.00
C LYS A 85 9.42 19.81 -9.17
N LYS A 86 8.63 20.33 -8.21
CA LYS A 86 8.08 21.70 -8.21
C LYS A 86 9.05 22.79 -7.77
N ARG A 87 10.21 22.47 -7.17
CA ARG A 87 11.25 23.48 -6.93
C ARG A 87 11.95 23.77 -8.26
N PRO A 88 11.75 24.95 -8.90
CA PRO A 88 12.55 25.30 -10.06
C PRO A 88 14.02 25.27 -9.62
N ARG A 89 14.87 24.59 -10.40
CA ARG A 89 16.31 24.78 -10.29
C ARG A 89 16.53 26.28 -10.51
N SER A 90 16.74 27.02 -9.43
CA SER A 90 17.30 28.36 -9.49
C SER A 90 18.60 28.23 -10.29
N SER A 91 18.58 28.61 -11.56
CA SER A 91 19.79 28.69 -12.37
C SER A 91 20.69 29.73 -11.72
N LYS A 92 21.82 29.27 -11.19
CA LYS A 92 22.98 30.10 -10.98
C LYS A 92 23.87 29.95 -12.20
#